data_AF-A0A966T2Y9-F1
#
_entry.id   AF-A0A966T2Y9-F1
#
_cell.length_a   1.000
_cell.length_b   1.000
_cell.length_c   1.000
_cell.angle_alpha   90.00
_cell.angle_beta   90.00
_cell.angle_gamma   90.00
#
_symmetry.space_group_name_H-M   'P 1'
#
loop_
_entity.id
_entity.type
_entity.pdbx_description
1 polymer ?
#
loop_
_entity_poly.entity_id
_entity_poly.type
_entity_poly.pdbx_seq_one_letter_code
_entity_poly.pdbx_strand_id
1 'polypeptide(L)'
;MSNSWQQGFASGSRGQSAKTNSWKVRPVRAFGGTLGCADGGTCVVGDTGPGGGIVFYVAGANFTSTGSDCGTACRYLEAAPTDQSTGVVWATTAAACYPTGSDSGTSDCQLNSIYSNTSGQAASRTAATGIGAGMANTNQIYARLTTAGSALTSAYAAGIAWAYTNNGRSDWHLPSKDELNELCKYAKNTGQAAGGATLCSGGADAAVRGFTATNYWSSSEDSAVNAWQHSFFDGSRGANSKFSTTNYVRVVRAFG
;
A
#
# COMPACT_ATOMS: atom_id res chain seq x y z
N MET A 1 38.20 -14.49 -40.64
CA MET A 1 37.22 -15.46 -40.10
C MET A 1 36.85 -15.01 -38.71
N SER A 2 35.55 -14.93 -38.36
CA SER A 2 35.13 -14.38 -37.08
C SER A 2 34.98 -15.49 -36.03
N ASN A 3 35.75 -15.41 -34.96
CA ASN A 3 35.70 -16.35 -33.83
C ASN A 3 34.91 -15.75 -32.65
N SER A 4 34.41 -16.61 -31.76
CA SER A 4 33.90 -16.26 -30.43
C SER A 4 34.93 -16.63 -29.37
N TRP A 5 34.80 -16.06 -28.18
CA TRP A 5 35.70 -16.32 -27.06
C TRP A 5 35.03 -17.19 -26.01
N GLN A 6 35.78 -18.10 -25.41
CA GLN A 6 35.30 -19.06 -24.43
C GLN A 6 36.21 -19.16 -23.20
N GLN A 7 35.60 -19.52 -22.07
CA GLN A 7 36.25 -19.76 -20.78
C GLN A 7 35.86 -21.13 -20.25
N GLY A 8 36.86 -21.99 -20.04
CA GLY A 8 36.69 -23.26 -19.33
C GLY A 8 36.62 -23.01 -17.82
N PHE A 9 35.54 -23.44 -17.16
CA PHE A 9 35.37 -23.24 -15.72
C PHE A 9 36.06 -24.31 -14.86
N ALA A 10 36.24 -25.53 -15.39
CA ALA A 10 36.94 -26.60 -14.68
C ALA A 10 38.47 -26.45 -14.73
N SER A 11 38.99 -25.90 -15.83
CA SER A 11 40.43 -25.80 -16.12
C SER A 11 40.96 -24.37 -16.10
N GLY A 12 40.09 -23.35 -16.07
CA GLY A 12 40.50 -21.94 -16.17
C GLY A 12 41.01 -21.52 -17.56
N SER A 13 41.03 -22.42 -18.55
CA SER A 13 41.57 -22.16 -19.88
C SER A 13 40.73 -21.17 -20.69
N ARG A 14 41.39 -20.24 -21.37
CA ARG A 14 40.79 -19.21 -22.23
C ARG A 14 41.15 -19.49 -23.69
N GLY A 15 40.19 -19.36 -24.61
CA GLY A 15 40.46 -19.65 -26.02
C GLY A 15 39.45 -19.05 -26.99
N GLN A 16 39.81 -19.06 -28.27
CA GLN A 16 38.89 -18.72 -29.36
C GLN A 16 38.23 -19.98 -29.92
N SER A 17 36.99 -19.86 -30.38
CA SER A 17 36.24 -20.94 -31.01
C SER A 17 35.46 -20.43 -32.22
N ALA A 18 35.09 -21.33 -33.13
CA ALA A 18 34.20 -20.99 -34.24
C ALA A 18 32.82 -20.57 -33.72
N LYS A 19 32.22 -19.55 -34.33
CA LYS A 19 30.90 -19.01 -33.94
C LYS A 19 29.73 -19.98 -34.15
N THR A 20 29.96 -21.09 -34.86
CA THR A 20 28.97 -22.15 -35.10
C THR A 20 28.91 -23.19 -33.98
N ASN A 21 29.85 -23.14 -33.01
CA ASN A 21 29.91 -24.12 -31.93
C ASN A 21 28.91 -23.79 -30.82
N SER A 22 28.17 -24.80 -30.34
CA SER A 22 27.24 -24.65 -29.22
C SER A 22 27.97 -24.68 -27.88
N TRP A 23 27.97 -23.56 -27.17
CA TRP A 23 28.55 -23.42 -25.83
C TRP A 23 27.49 -23.03 -24.80
N LYS A 24 27.72 -23.39 -23.53
CA LYS A 24 26.88 -22.94 -22.42
C LYS A 24 27.08 -21.45 -22.17
N VAL A 25 26.00 -20.68 -22.16
CA VAL A 25 25.99 -19.25 -21.82
C VAL A 25 25.56 -19.08 -20.37
N ARG A 26 26.25 -18.21 -19.63
CA ARG A 26 25.83 -17.76 -18.29
C ARG A 26 25.63 -16.25 -18.36
N PRO A 27 24.39 -15.75 -18.23
CA PRO A 27 24.16 -14.33 -18.05
C PRO A 27 24.88 -13.88 -16.77
N VAL A 28 25.68 -12.82 -16.88
CA VAL A 28 26.28 -12.13 -15.75
C VAL A 28 25.72 -10.73 -15.72
N ARG A 29 25.16 -10.31 -14.57
CA ARG A 29 24.94 -8.88 -14.31
C ARG A 29 26.16 -8.34 -13.57
N ALA A 30 26.73 -7.26 -14.07
CA ALA A 30 27.68 -6.47 -13.30
C ALA A 30 26.88 -5.67 -12.26
N PHE A 31 27.31 -5.69 -11.00
CA PHE A 31 26.84 -4.75 -9.98
C PHE A 31 27.89 -3.65 -9.88
N GLY A 32 27.71 -2.58 -10.66
CA GLY A 32 28.51 -1.37 -10.58
C GLY A 32 27.56 -0.19 -10.55
N GLY A 33 27.24 0.30 -9.37
CA GLY A 33 26.30 1.41 -9.16
C GLY A 33 25.81 1.46 -7.72
N THR A 34 25.40 2.65 -7.28
CA THR A 34 24.57 2.83 -6.09
C THR A 34 23.40 1.83 -6.11
N LEU A 35 23.13 1.16 -4.99
CA LEU A 35 21.99 0.26 -4.85
C LEU A 35 20.72 0.95 -5.38
N GLY A 36 19.92 0.25 -6.19
CA GLY A 36 18.62 0.77 -6.61
C GLY A 36 17.66 0.79 -5.42
N CYS A 37 16.56 1.55 -5.52
CA CYS A 37 15.54 1.63 -4.47
C CYS A 37 15.08 0.24 -3.97
N ALA A 38 14.79 -0.67 -4.90
CA ALA A 38 14.39 -2.05 -4.57
C ALA A 38 15.46 -2.86 -3.80
N ASP A 39 16.74 -2.49 -3.94
CA ASP A 39 17.89 -3.14 -3.29
C ASP A 39 18.31 -2.41 -1.99
N GLY A 40 17.52 -1.44 -1.50
CA GLY A 40 17.82 -0.68 -0.28
C GLY A 40 18.60 0.61 -0.50
N GLY A 41 18.67 1.10 -1.74
CA GLY A 41 19.19 2.44 -2.03
C GLY A 41 18.16 3.54 -1.81
N THR A 42 18.59 4.79 -2.02
CA THR A 42 17.70 5.96 -1.98
C THR A 42 16.65 5.86 -3.07
N CYS A 43 15.39 6.05 -2.69
CA CYS A 43 14.26 6.05 -3.62
C CYS A 43 13.81 7.46 -4.01
N VAL A 44 13.33 7.59 -5.25
CA VAL A 44 12.52 8.72 -5.72
C VAL A 44 11.12 8.26 -6.13
N VAL A 45 10.18 9.19 -6.25
CA VAL A 45 8.82 8.89 -6.73
C VAL A 45 8.90 8.30 -8.15
N GLY A 46 8.23 7.16 -8.35
CA GLY A 46 8.26 6.39 -9.59
C GLY A 46 9.27 5.25 -9.62
N ASP A 47 10.13 5.10 -8.60
CA ASP A 47 11.00 3.93 -8.48
C ASP A 47 10.22 2.67 -8.10
N THR A 48 10.76 1.50 -8.44
CA THR A 48 10.29 0.23 -7.86
C THR A 48 10.87 0.06 -6.46
N GLY A 49 9.99 -0.10 -5.46
CA GLY A 49 10.35 -0.35 -4.07
C GLY A 49 10.68 -1.82 -3.79
N PRO A 50 11.16 -2.13 -2.57
CA PRO A 50 11.56 -3.48 -2.18
C PRO A 50 10.39 -4.47 -2.14
N GLY A 51 9.15 -4.01 -2.00
CA GLY A 51 7.94 -4.84 -2.15
C GLY A 51 7.55 -5.10 -3.60
N GLY A 52 8.29 -4.57 -4.58
CA GLY A 52 7.93 -4.63 -5.99
C GLY A 52 6.79 -3.68 -6.37
N GLY A 53 6.41 -2.78 -5.46
CA GLY A 53 5.45 -1.71 -5.71
C GLY A 53 6.11 -0.48 -6.32
N ILE A 54 5.29 0.51 -6.62
CA ILE A 54 5.74 1.79 -7.15
C ILE A 54 5.82 2.82 -6.01
N VAL A 55 6.98 3.45 -5.83
CA VAL A 55 7.15 4.50 -4.82
C VAL A 55 6.32 5.71 -5.22
N PHE A 56 5.32 6.05 -4.41
CA PHE A 56 4.42 7.17 -4.67
C PHE A 56 4.64 8.34 -3.70
N TYR A 57 5.35 8.09 -2.59
CA TYR A 57 5.62 9.09 -1.56
C TYR A 57 7.05 8.95 -1.02
N VAL A 58 7.73 10.08 -0.92
CA VAL A 58 9.06 10.22 -0.29
C VAL A 58 8.96 11.28 0.78
N ALA A 59 9.18 10.90 2.03
CA ALA A 59 9.08 11.83 3.15
C ALA A 59 10.32 12.76 3.22
N GLY A 60 10.11 13.98 3.72
CA GLY A 60 11.22 14.91 4.00
C GLY A 60 12.07 14.50 5.21
N ALA A 61 11.46 13.78 6.14
CA ALA A 61 12.09 13.21 7.34
C ALA A 61 11.48 11.83 7.63
N ASN A 62 12.09 11.06 8.53
CA ASN A 62 11.54 9.76 8.92
C ASN A 62 10.20 9.94 9.63
N PHE A 63 9.28 9.02 9.38
CA PHE A 63 7.97 8.97 10.02
C PHE A 63 7.73 7.60 10.65
N THR A 64 6.73 7.55 11.53
CA THR A 64 6.34 6.30 12.20
C THR A 64 5.19 5.64 11.47
N SER A 65 5.36 4.36 11.12
CA SER A 65 4.29 3.47 10.69
C SER A 65 4.24 2.26 11.61
N THR A 66 3.43 2.35 12.66
CA THR A 66 3.34 1.32 13.70
C THR A 66 2.86 -0.01 13.11
N GLY A 67 3.69 -1.05 13.23
CA GLY A 67 3.42 -2.39 12.71
C GLY A 67 4.03 -2.67 11.33
N SER A 68 4.57 -1.68 10.63
CA SER A 68 5.34 -1.88 9.39
C SER A 68 6.79 -2.28 9.71
N ASP A 69 7.49 -2.91 8.77
CA ASP A 69 8.88 -3.37 8.96
C ASP A 69 9.84 -2.23 9.36
N CYS A 70 9.62 -1.03 8.83
CA CYS A 70 10.45 0.15 9.11
C CYS A 70 10.15 0.82 10.46
N GLY A 71 9.03 0.49 11.13
CA GLY A 71 8.65 1.06 12.42
C GLY A 71 8.70 2.59 12.45
N THR A 72 9.66 3.17 13.19
CA THR A 72 9.84 4.63 13.32
C THR A 72 10.83 5.23 12.30
N ALA A 73 11.45 4.39 11.47
CA ALA A 73 12.47 4.77 10.49
C ALA A 73 11.92 4.82 9.05
N CYS A 74 10.59 4.79 8.88
CA CYS A 74 9.98 4.81 7.55
C CYS A 74 10.29 6.12 6.82
N ARG A 75 10.59 6.00 5.53
CA ARG A 75 10.93 7.13 4.66
C ARG A 75 10.08 7.19 3.39
N TYR A 76 9.53 6.05 2.99
CA TYR A 76 8.88 5.88 1.69
C TYR A 76 7.55 5.14 1.84
N LEU A 77 6.63 5.39 0.90
CA LEU A 77 5.47 4.52 0.67
C LEU A 77 5.50 4.01 -0.77
N GLU A 78 5.26 2.72 -0.94
CA GLU A 78 5.03 2.08 -2.24
C GLU A 78 3.60 1.57 -2.37
N ALA A 79 3.03 1.62 -3.57
CA ALA A 79 1.72 1.08 -3.89
C ALA A 79 1.85 -0.18 -4.74
N ALA A 80 0.96 -1.15 -4.55
CA ALA A 80 0.98 -2.36 -5.35
C ALA A 80 0.75 -2.05 -6.86
N PRO A 81 1.32 -2.85 -7.78
CA PRO A 81 1.23 -2.57 -9.22
C PRO A 81 -0.19 -2.58 -9.79
N THR A 82 -1.13 -3.31 -9.17
CA THR A 82 -2.52 -3.45 -9.62
C THR A 82 -3.51 -3.24 -8.47
N ASP A 83 -4.79 -3.01 -8.79
CA ASP A 83 -5.88 -2.97 -7.79
C ASP A 83 -6.14 -4.39 -7.26
N GLN A 84 -6.27 -4.53 -5.94
CA GLN A 84 -6.54 -5.81 -5.28
C GLN A 84 -8.04 -6.11 -5.22
N SER A 85 -8.89 -5.09 -5.42
CA SER A 85 -10.33 -5.25 -5.53
C SER A 85 -10.93 -4.15 -6.38
N THR A 86 -11.95 -4.50 -7.16
CA THR A 86 -12.75 -3.59 -7.99
C THR A 86 -14.07 -3.17 -7.35
N GLY A 87 -14.24 -3.48 -6.06
CA GLY A 87 -15.47 -3.22 -5.32
C GLY A 87 -15.59 -4.15 -4.13
N VAL A 88 -15.53 -3.60 -2.92
CA VAL A 88 -15.67 -4.37 -1.67
C VAL A 88 -16.21 -3.47 -0.57
N VAL A 89 -16.86 -4.05 0.43
CA VAL A 89 -17.23 -3.34 1.66
C VAL A 89 -16.01 -2.95 2.48
N TRP A 90 -16.12 -1.85 3.22
CA TRP A 90 -15.11 -1.46 4.20
C TRP A 90 -15.15 -2.36 5.43
N ALA A 91 -16.36 -2.73 5.88
CA ALA A 91 -16.59 -3.67 6.97
C ALA A 91 -17.74 -4.65 6.68
N THR A 92 -17.70 -5.82 7.34
CA THR A 92 -18.77 -6.83 7.34
C THR A 92 -19.69 -6.66 8.55
N THR A 93 -20.79 -7.42 8.59
CA THR A 93 -21.73 -7.45 9.72
C THR A 93 -21.21 -8.21 10.94
N ALA A 94 -19.89 -8.37 11.08
CA ALA A 94 -19.29 -9.03 12.22
C ALA A 94 -19.73 -8.35 13.53
N ALA A 95 -20.21 -9.15 14.49
CA ALA A 95 -20.68 -8.67 15.80
C ALA A 95 -19.50 -8.45 16.75
N ALA A 96 -18.60 -7.54 16.35
CA ALA A 96 -17.31 -7.34 16.97
C ALA A 96 -16.86 -5.88 16.92
N CYS A 97 -17.75 -4.91 16.87
CA CYS A 97 -17.40 -3.49 16.92
C CYS A 97 -18.08 -2.80 18.10
N TYR A 98 -17.67 -1.57 18.38
CA TYR A 98 -18.01 -0.84 19.59
C TYR A 98 -19.13 0.17 19.34
N PRO A 99 -20.25 0.10 20.08
CA PRO A 99 -21.24 1.16 20.11
C PRO A 99 -20.64 2.51 20.51
N THR A 100 -21.33 3.58 20.11
CA THR A 100 -20.98 4.93 20.53
C THR A 100 -20.90 5.04 22.05
N GLY A 101 -19.71 5.40 22.57
CA GLY A 101 -19.47 5.63 23.99
C GLY A 101 -19.17 4.35 24.78
N SER A 102 -18.98 3.21 24.11
CA SER A 102 -18.83 1.90 24.75
C SER A 102 -17.47 1.27 24.48
N ASP A 103 -16.99 0.48 25.44
CA ASP A 103 -15.87 -0.45 25.28
C ASP A 103 -16.35 -1.91 25.09
N SER A 104 -17.66 -2.14 25.01
CA SER A 104 -18.23 -3.47 24.73
C SER A 104 -18.27 -3.72 23.22
N GLY A 105 -17.40 -4.62 22.76
CA GLY A 105 -17.17 -4.87 21.34
C GLY A 105 -17.97 -6.04 20.78
N THR A 106 -19.30 -5.97 20.84
CA THR A 106 -20.22 -7.07 20.43
C THR A 106 -21.21 -6.65 19.34
N SER A 107 -21.00 -5.48 18.72
CA SER A 107 -21.97 -4.89 17.80
C SER A 107 -21.55 -5.00 16.34
N ASP A 108 -22.53 -4.88 15.44
CA ASP A 108 -22.33 -4.94 13.99
C ASP A 108 -21.30 -3.90 13.51
N CYS A 109 -20.21 -4.37 12.90
CA CYS A 109 -19.11 -3.53 12.40
C CYS A 109 -19.45 -2.62 11.21
N GLN A 110 -20.57 -2.83 10.50
CA GLN A 110 -21.06 -1.89 9.49
C GLN A 110 -21.72 -0.66 10.12
N LEU A 111 -22.22 -0.79 11.35
CA LEU A 111 -23.00 0.24 12.02
C LEU A 111 -22.30 0.85 13.25
N ASN A 112 -21.14 0.31 13.63
CA ASN A 112 -20.45 0.65 14.87
C ASN A 112 -18.94 0.86 14.65
N SER A 113 -18.27 1.47 15.63
CA SER A 113 -16.88 1.88 15.48
C SER A 113 -15.91 0.71 15.62
N ILE A 114 -14.82 0.73 14.85
CA ILE A 114 -13.68 -0.17 15.07
C ILE A 114 -12.85 0.21 16.31
N TYR A 115 -13.06 1.40 16.87
CA TYR A 115 -12.35 1.93 18.03
C TYR A 115 -13.17 1.76 19.30
N SER A 116 -12.53 1.36 20.39
CA SER A 116 -13.15 1.40 21.71
C SER A 116 -13.27 2.85 22.20
N ASN A 117 -14.02 3.07 23.28
CA ASN A 117 -14.16 4.39 23.87
C ASN A 117 -13.05 4.75 24.86
N THR A 118 -12.11 3.82 25.14
CA THR A 118 -11.01 3.99 26.10
C THR A 118 -10.18 5.26 25.86
N SER A 119 -9.85 5.57 24.61
CA SER A 119 -9.15 6.81 24.22
C SER A 119 -10.09 7.85 23.60
N GLY A 120 -11.40 7.58 23.60
CA GLY A 120 -12.41 8.34 22.88
C GLY A 120 -12.39 8.07 21.37
N GLN A 121 -13.50 7.53 20.84
CA GLN A 121 -13.58 7.15 19.43
C GLN A 121 -13.32 8.32 18.46
N ALA A 122 -13.75 9.53 18.82
CA ALA A 122 -13.49 10.73 18.01
C ALA A 122 -12.00 11.08 17.92
N ALA A 123 -11.26 10.94 19.03
CA ALA A 123 -9.82 11.17 19.06
C ALA A 123 -9.08 10.08 18.27
N SER A 124 -9.50 8.81 18.41
CA SER A 124 -8.97 7.70 17.62
C SER A 124 -9.14 7.92 16.12
N ARG A 125 -10.34 8.34 15.67
CA ARG A 125 -10.58 8.66 14.25
C ARG A 125 -9.68 9.79 13.75
N THR A 126 -9.50 10.86 14.51
CA THR A 126 -8.61 11.97 14.13
C THR A 126 -7.15 11.50 13.98
N ALA A 127 -6.64 10.73 14.95
CA ALA A 127 -5.29 10.20 14.92
C ALA A 127 -5.05 9.23 13.75
N ALA A 128 -6.08 8.48 13.36
CA ALA A 128 -6.04 7.47 12.31
C ALA A 128 -6.01 8.03 10.87
N THR A 129 -5.84 9.33 10.66
CA THR A 129 -5.89 9.93 9.33
C THR A 129 -4.53 10.18 8.68
N GLY A 130 -3.49 10.37 9.49
CA GLY A 130 -2.19 10.86 9.03
C GLY A 130 -1.35 9.87 8.24
N ILE A 131 -0.28 10.38 7.62
CA ILE A 131 0.75 9.55 6.97
C ILE A 131 1.44 8.68 8.03
N GLY A 132 1.57 7.40 7.75
CA GLY A 132 2.06 6.36 8.66
C GLY A 132 0.96 5.59 9.38
N ALA A 133 -0.28 6.11 9.43
CA ALA A 133 -1.36 5.48 10.19
C ALA A 133 -1.96 4.23 9.51
N GLY A 134 -1.75 4.03 8.20
CA GLY A 134 -2.48 3.01 7.42
C GLY A 134 -2.28 1.59 7.94
N MET A 135 -1.06 1.22 8.33
CA MET A 135 -0.75 -0.10 8.88
C MET A 135 -1.44 -0.35 10.23
N ALA A 136 -1.36 0.61 11.15
CA ALA A 136 -2.02 0.51 12.45
C ALA A 136 -3.54 0.41 12.31
N ASN A 137 -4.13 1.23 11.43
CA ASN A 137 -5.56 1.17 11.14
C ASN A 137 -5.96 -0.19 10.54
N THR A 138 -5.21 -0.69 9.57
CA THR A 138 -5.47 -1.98 8.93
C THR A 138 -5.44 -3.11 9.94
N ASN A 139 -4.45 -3.11 10.83
CA ASN A 139 -4.36 -4.08 11.93
C ASN A 139 -5.54 -3.96 12.91
N GLN A 140 -6.00 -2.74 13.23
CA GLN A 140 -7.17 -2.54 14.07
C GLN A 140 -8.45 -3.09 13.43
N ILE A 141 -8.68 -2.80 12.14
CA ILE A 141 -9.83 -3.34 11.40
C ILE A 141 -9.75 -4.87 11.35
N TYR A 142 -8.58 -5.43 11.05
CA TYR A 142 -8.35 -6.87 11.06
C TYR A 142 -8.64 -7.51 12.42
N ALA A 143 -8.17 -6.90 13.51
CA ALA A 143 -8.40 -7.40 14.86
C ALA A 143 -9.90 -7.43 15.22
N ARG A 144 -10.68 -6.44 14.79
CA ARG A 144 -12.13 -6.43 15.03
C ARG A 144 -12.86 -7.41 14.12
N LEU A 145 -12.63 -7.37 12.82
CA LEU A 145 -13.42 -8.14 11.87
C LEU A 145 -13.01 -9.60 11.76
N THR A 146 -11.71 -9.90 11.70
CA THR A 146 -11.22 -11.28 11.57
C THR A 146 -10.96 -11.91 12.92
N THR A 147 -10.10 -11.32 13.76
CA THR A 147 -9.71 -11.97 15.02
C THR A 147 -10.88 -12.11 15.99
N ALA A 148 -11.65 -11.04 16.22
CA ALA A 148 -12.81 -11.09 17.10
C ALA A 148 -14.09 -11.52 16.35
N GLY A 149 -14.27 -11.05 15.12
CA GLY A 149 -15.49 -11.21 14.34
C GLY A 149 -15.57 -12.45 13.44
N SER A 150 -14.47 -13.20 13.29
CA SER A 150 -14.36 -14.38 12.42
C SER A 150 -14.70 -14.13 10.93
N ALA A 151 -14.68 -12.89 10.47
CA ALA A 151 -14.85 -12.57 9.05
C ALA A 151 -13.65 -13.07 8.24
N LEU A 152 -13.90 -13.53 7.01
CA LEU A 152 -12.83 -13.88 6.08
C LEU A 152 -12.13 -12.60 5.60
N THR A 153 -10.80 -12.64 5.48
CA THR A 153 -10.00 -11.51 5.00
C THR A 153 -10.38 -11.06 3.59
N SER A 154 -10.86 -11.98 2.74
CA SER A 154 -11.34 -11.65 1.39
C SER A 154 -12.66 -10.87 1.36
N ALA A 155 -13.36 -10.71 2.48
CA ALA A 155 -14.70 -10.14 2.53
C ALA A 155 -14.75 -8.62 2.76
N TYR A 156 -13.63 -7.97 3.07
CA TYR A 156 -13.58 -6.55 3.41
C TYR A 156 -12.24 -5.90 3.04
N ALA A 157 -12.25 -4.58 2.81
CA ALA A 157 -11.12 -3.84 2.23
C ALA A 157 -9.79 -4.03 2.96
N ALA A 158 -9.77 -3.83 4.28
CA ALA A 158 -8.55 -3.98 5.08
C ALA A 158 -8.08 -5.44 5.19
N GLY A 159 -8.99 -6.41 5.11
CA GLY A 159 -8.66 -7.83 5.12
C GLY A 159 -7.93 -8.24 3.84
N ILE A 160 -8.38 -7.74 2.69
CA ILE A 160 -7.71 -7.94 1.39
C ILE A 160 -6.30 -7.38 1.45
N ALA A 161 -6.15 -6.18 2.03
CA ALA A 161 -4.84 -5.55 2.18
C ALA A 161 -3.90 -6.33 3.10
N TRP A 162 -4.41 -6.74 4.26
CA TRP A 162 -3.66 -7.49 5.26
C TRP A 162 -3.19 -8.86 4.76
N ALA A 163 -3.99 -9.54 3.92
CA ALA A 163 -3.64 -10.83 3.35
C ALA A 163 -2.71 -10.74 2.13
N TYR A 164 -2.49 -9.53 1.59
CA TYR A 164 -1.70 -9.34 0.38
C TYR A 164 -0.21 -9.52 0.66
N THR A 165 0.46 -10.30 -0.19
CA THR A 165 1.91 -10.45 -0.17
C THR A 165 2.46 -10.24 -1.57
N ASN A 166 3.64 -9.63 -1.65
CA ASN A 166 4.35 -9.48 -2.91
C ASN A 166 5.84 -9.37 -2.65
N ASN A 167 6.65 -10.02 -3.51
CA ASN A 167 8.10 -10.01 -3.42
C ASN A 167 8.67 -10.34 -2.02
N GLY A 168 8.04 -11.29 -1.32
CA GLY A 168 8.44 -11.69 0.03
C GLY A 168 8.08 -10.71 1.15
N ARG A 169 7.27 -9.67 0.87
CA ARG A 169 6.76 -8.70 1.85
C ARG A 169 5.30 -8.95 2.19
N SER A 170 4.94 -8.80 3.46
CA SER A 170 3.60 -9.04 4.01
C SER A 170 3.03 -7.89 4.84
N ASP A 171 3.79 -6.83 5.06
CA ASP A 171 3.43 -5.59 5.76
C ASP A 171 2.67 -4.60 4.85
N TRP A 172 1.90 -5.13 3.90
CA TRP A 172 0.99 -4.36 3.06
C TRP A 172 -0.28 -4.01 3.83
N HIS A 173 -0.82 -2.82 3.57
CA HIS A 173 -1.96 -2.30 4.29
C HIS A 173 -2.85 -1.41 3.43
N LEU A 174 -4.07 -1.20 3.91
CA LEU A 174 -4.99 -0.25 3.31
C LEU A 174 -4.54 1.16 3.73
N PRO A 175 -4.28 2.08 2.78
CA PRO A 175 -3.71 3.39 3.08
C PRO A 175 -4.63 4.18 4.01
N SER A 176 -4.07 4.98 4.91
CA SER A 176 -4.82 5.99 5.65
C SER A 176 -5.40 7.05 4.70
N LYS A 177 -6.30 7.89 5.21
CA LYS A 177 -6.89 8.99 4.44
C LYS A 177 -5.83 9.87 3.77
N ASP A 178 -4.76 10.21 4.48
CA ASP A 178 -3.73 11.11 3.96
C ASP A 178 -2.71 10.36 3.08
N GLU A 179 -2.44 9.08 3.33
CA GLU A 179 -1.63 8.25 2.42
C GLU A 179 -2.34 8.04 1.08
N LEU A 180 -3.66 7.83 1.10
CA LEU A 180 -4.47 7.70 -0.11
C LEU A 180 -4.51 9.01 -0.92
N ASN A 181 -4.46 10.16 -0.23
CA ASN A 181 -4.31 11.46 -0.88
C ASN A 181 -2.98 11.60 -1.63
N GLU A 182 -1.88 11.17 -1.02
CA GLU A 182 -0.58 11.13 -1.71
C GLU A 182 -0.59 10.17 -2.90
N LEU A 183 -1.26 9.02 -2.75
CA LEU A 183 -1.42 8.08 -3.84
C LEU A 183 -2.25 8.67 -5.01
N CYS A 184 -3.29 9.45 -4.72
CA CYS A 184 -4.04 10.18 -5.76
C CYS A 184 -3.15 11.19 -6.49
N LYS A 185 -2.35 11.98 -5.76
CA LYS A 185 -1.41 12.95 -6.37
C LYS A 185 -0.44 12.26 -7.31
N TYR A 186 0.07 11.09 -6.89
CA TYR A 186 0.90 10.25 -7.74
C TYR A 186 0.13 9.74 -8.95
N ALA A 187 -1.02 9.09 -8.76
CA ALA A 187 -1.80 8.49 -9.83
C ALA A 187 -2.14 9.51 -10.93
N LYS A 188 -2.57 10.71 -10.52
CA LYS A 188 -2.94 11.81 -11.43
C LYS A 188 -1.73 12.63 -11.90
N ASN A 189 -0.51 12.34 -11.47
CA ASN A 189 0.69 13.10 -11.81
C ASN A 189 0.52 14.62 -11.61
N THR A 190 0.02 15.04 -10.44
CA THR A 190 -0.38 16.43 -10.22
C THR A 190 0.81 17.38 -10.09
N GLY A 191 2.00 16.87 -9.75
CA GLY A 191 3.18 17.68 -9.43
C GLY A 191 3.06 18.45 -8.11
N GLN A 192 2.02 18.19 -7.32
CA GLN A 192 1.82 18.82 -6.01
C GLN A 192 2.91 18.38 -5.03
N ALA A 193 3.25 19.26 -4.10
CA ALA A 193 4.15 18.94 -3.01
C ALA A 193 3.60 17.79 -2.14
N ALA A 194 4.52 16.99 -1.63
CA ALA A 194 4.23 15.87 -0.76
C ALA A 194 3.63 16.35 0.58
N GLY A 195 2.61 15.66 1.07
CA GLY A 195 1.97 15.90 2.38
C GLY A 195 0.44 15.90 2.36
N GLY A 196 -0.16 15.31 3.40
CA GLY A 196 -1.61 15.04 3.48
C GLY A 196 -2.53 16.27 3.59
N ALA A 197 -2.00 17.46 3.85
CA ALA A 197 -2.81 18.66 4.06
C ALA A 197 -3.45 19.20 2.77
N THR A 198 -2.72 19.17 1.65
CA THR A 198 -3.22 19.63 0.36
C THR A 198 -3.91 18.49 -0.36
N LEU A 199 -5.19 18.68 -0.68
CA LEU A 199 -5.98 17.70 -1.41
C LEU A 199 -5.44 17.52 -2.84
N CYS A 200 -5.43 16.27 -3.29
CA CYS A 200 -5.20 15.91 -4.69
C CYS A 200 -6.09 16.74 -5.62
N SER A 201 -5.50 17.43 -6.60
CA SER A 201 -6.24 18.23 -7.56
C SER A 201 -5.48 18.43 -8.87
N GLY A 202 -6.21 18.64 -9.97
CA GLY A 202 -5.63 18.76 -11.30
C GLY A 202 -4.94 17.48 -11.77
N GLY A 203 -3.95 17.61 -12.66
CA GLY A 203 -3.19 16.49 -13.18
C GLY A 203 -3.83 15.79 -14.39
N ALA A 204 -3.24 14.67 -14.78
CA ALA A 204 -3.66 13.80 -15.87
C ALA A 204 -4.63 12.70 -15.40
N ASP A 205 -5.10 11.90 -16.36
CA ASP A 205 -5.86 10.68 -16.08
C ASP A 205 -5.01 9.69 -15.28
N ALA A 206 -5.60 9.17 -14.19
CA ALA A 206 -4.98 8.18 -13.32
C ALA A 206 -4.64 6.86 -14.05
N ALA A 207 -5.35 6.56 -15.15
CA ALA A 207 -5.12 5.39 -15.98
C ALA A 207 -3.71 5.37 -16.60
N VAL A 208 -3.08 6.53 -16.83
CA VAL A 208 -1.71 6.64 -17.36
C VAL A 208 -0.69 5.99 -16.42
N ARG A 209 -1.00 5.91 -15.12
CA ARG A 209 -0.15 5.27 -14.10
C ARG A 209 -0.73 3.96 -13.58
N GLY A 210 -1.67 3.35 -14.31
CA GLY A 210 -2.23 2.04 -13.99
C GLY A 210 -3.28 2.03 -12.87
N PHE A 211 -3.92 3.17 -12.61
CA PHE A 211 -5.03 3.29 -11.66
C PHE A 211 -6.36 3.47 -12.37
N THR A 212 -7.42 2.86 -11.83
CA THR A 212 -8.78 3.11 -12.29
C THR A 212 -9.25 4.49 -11.79
N ALA A 213 -9.83 5.31 -12.66
CA ALA A 213 -10.38 6.63 -12.31
C ALA A 213 -11.72 6.51 -11.56
N THR A 214 -11.66 6.12 -10.29
CA THR A 214 -12.82 5.81 -9.43
C THR A 214 -12.50 6.10 -7.96
N ASN A 215 -13.41 5.73 -7.06
CA ASN A 215 -13.24 5.84 -5.62
C ASN A 215 -12.46 4.65 -5.04
N TYR A 216 -11.55 4.97 -4.12
CA TYR A 216 -10.77 3.98 -3.35
C TYR A 216 -11.07 4.13 -1.87
N TRP A 217 -11.10 3.00 -1.16
CA TRP A 217 -11.18 3.00 0.29
C TRP A 217 -9.86 3.43 0.92
N SER A 218 -9.94 4.19 2.01
CA SER A 218 -8.86 4.31 2.99
C SER A 218 -9.17 3.47 4.24
N SER A 219 -8.18 3.24 5.09
CA SER A 219 -8.33 2.59 6.39
C SER A 219 -8.83 3.52 7.50
N SER A 220 -9.08 4.80 7.19
CA SER A 220 -9.55 5.77 8.17
C SER A 220 -11.08 5.72 8.29
N GLU A 221 -11.56 5.37 9.47
CA GLU A 221 -12.98 5.51 9.83
C GLU A 221 -13.35 7.00 9.95
N ASP A 222 -14.47 7.42 9.36
CA ASP A 222 -15.02 8.77 9.47
C ASP A 222 -16.01 8.89 10.64
N SER A 223 -16.88 7.89 10.76
CA SER A 223 -17.88 7.79 11.83
C SER A 223 -18.21 6.32 12.10
N ALA A 224 -19.13 6.06 13.04
CA ALA A 224 -19.56 4.70 13.34
C ALA A 224 -20.07 3.93 12.10
N VAL A 225 -20.65 4.63 11.13
CA VAL A 225 -21.28 4.03 9.93
C VAL A 225 -20.56 4.33 8.62
N ASN A 226 -19.62 5.29 8.60
CA ASN A 226 -18.91 5.71 7.39
C ASN A 226 -17.40 5.57 7.51
N ALA A 227 -16.75 5.34 6.36
CA ALA A 227 -15.30 5.38 6.22
C ALA A 227 -14.89 6.36 5.12
N TRP A 228 -13.65 6.84 5.17
CA TRP A 228 -13.13 7.76 4.18
C TRP A 228 -12.80 7.05 2.86
N GLN A 229 -13.18 7.69 1.76
CA GLN A 229 -12.80 7.33 0.41
C GLN A 229 -12.15 8.52 -0.31
N HIS A 230 -11.44 8.24 -1.39
CA HIS A 230 -10.87 9.26 -2.27
C HIS A 230 -11.06 8.90 -3.74
N SER A 231 -11.55 9.85 -4.53
CA SER A 231 -11.75 9.72 -5.96
C SER A 231 -10.47 10.03 -6.72
N PHE A 232 -10.03 9.08 -7.54
CA PHE A 232 -8.88 9.26 -8.44
C PHE A 232 -9.32 9.87 -9.79
N PHE A 233 -10.63 10.02 -10.01
CA PHE A 233 -11.18 10.70 -11.18
C PHE A 233 -10.96 12.22 -11.09
N ASP A 234 -11.37 12.84 -9.98
CA ASP A 234 -11.36 14.30 -9.81
C ASP A 234 -10.56 14.78 -8.58
N GLY A 235 -10.04 13.87 -7.77
CA GLY A 235 -9.36 14.22 -6.52
C GLY A 235 -10.32 14.61 -5.40
N SER A 236 -11.63 14.39 -5.54
CA SER A 236 -12.59 14.65 -4.45
C SER A 236 -12.44 13.62 -3.32
N ARG A 237 -12.70 14.05 -2.09
CA ARG A 237 -12.68 13.19 -0.90
C ARG A 237 -14.02 13.24 -0.21
N GLY A 238 -14.49 12.10 0.28
CA GLY A 238 -15.76 12.00 1.00
C GLY A 238 -15.80 10.82 1.93
N ALA A 239 -16.79 10.80 2.81
CA ALA A 239 -17.15 9.64 3.59
C ALA A 239 -18.21 8.83 2.83
N ASN A 240 -18.10 7.52 2.84
CA ASN A 240 -19.10 6.62 2.26
C ASN A 240 -19.45 5.54 3.28
N SER A 241 -20.64 4.96 3.14
CA SER A 241 -21.13 3.90 4.02
C SER A 241 -20.17 2.72 4.02
N LYS A 242 -19.89 2.17 5.21
CA LYS A 242 -18.98 1.02 5.38
C LYS A 242 -19.44 -0.24 4.63
N PHE A 243 -20.72 -0.33 4.27
CA PHE A 243 -21.30 -1.44 3.51
C PHE A 243 -21.46 -1.15 2.01
N SER A 244 -20.94 -0.02 1.53
CA SER A 244 -20.86 0.24 0.08
C SER A 244 -19.89 -0.74 -0.60
N THR A 245 -20.28 -1.30 -1.73
CA THR A 245 -19.50 -2.28 -2.50
C THR A 245 -18.81 -1.68 -3.73
N THR A 246 -18.84 -0.36 -3.91
CA THR A 246 -18.40 0.29 -5.16
C THR A 246 -16.95 0.74 -5.16
N ASN A 247 -16.31 0.75 -4.00
CA ASN A 247 -14.99 1.35 -3.83
C ASN A 247 -13.88 0.30 -3.97
N TYR A 248 -12.81 0.72 -4.65
CA TYR A 248 -11.67 -0.11 -4.98
C TYR A 248 -10.68 -0.19 -3.83
N VAL A 249 -9.79 -1.16 -3.90
CA VAL A 249 -8.66 -1.31 -2.96
C VAL A 249 -7.37 -1.30 -3.74
N ARG A 250 -6.49 -0.35 -3.39
CA ARG A 250 -5.09 -0.34 -3.76
C ARG A 250 -4.27 -0.37 -2.48
N VAL A 251 -3.54 -1.45 -2.28
CA VAL A 251 -2.73 -1.64 -1.06
C VAL A 251 -1.42 -0.87 -1.17
N VAL A 252 -0.93 -0.41 -0.02
CA VAL A 252 0.34 0.31 0.11
C VAL A 252 1.22 -0.31 1.19
N ARG A 253 2.49 0.06 1.20
CA ARG A 253 3.47 -0.43 2.17
C ARG A 253 4.44 0.68 2.54
N ALA A 254 4.79 0.78 3.82
CA ALA A 254 5.81 1.70 4.31
C ALA A 254 7.16 1.01 4.42
N PHE A 255 8.23 1.72 4.05
CA PHE A 255 9.60 1.23 4.20
C PHE A 255 10.59 2.38 4.38
N GLY A 256 11.82 2.07 4.76
CA GLY A 256 12.87 3.04 5.04
C GLY A 256 14.25 2.42 4.92
#